data_AF-A0A536UJS2-F1
#
_entry.id   AF-A0A536UJS2-F1
#
_cell.length_a   1.000
_cell.length_b   1.000
_cell.length_c   1.000
_cell.angle_alpha   90.00
_cell.angle_beta   90.00
_cell.angle_gamma   90.00
#
_symmetry.space_group_name_H-M   'P 1'
#
loop_
_entity.id
_entity.type
_entity.pdbx_description
1 polymer ?
#
loop_
_entity_poly.entity_id
_entity_poly.type
_entity_poly.pdbx_seq_one_letter_code
_entity_poly.pdbx_strand_id
1 'polypeptide(L)'
;MANLTIAIDDELLRAARIKAVAQGTSVNEICREAIERFASQDARRTQRTRRLLTLADRLAAAPGPGWPGRDTLYDEALGAKAR
;
A
#
# COMPACT_ATOMS: atom_id res chain seq x y z
N MET A 1 17.90 -17.23 -0.60
CA MET A 1 18.53 -15.94 -0.22
C MET A 1 19.16 -15.34 -1.47
N ALA A 2 19.01 -14.04 -1.68
CA ALA A 2 19.66 -13.31 -2.76
C ALA A 2 20.58 -12.24 -2.16
N ASN A 3 21.72 -11.96 -2.81
CA ASN A 3 22.68 -10.97 -2.35
C ASN A 3 22.48 -9.66 -3.13
N LEU A 4 22.55 -8.54 -2.42
CA LEU A 4 22.48 -7.20 -2.99
C LEU A 4 23.79 -6.47 -2.69
N THR A 5 24.47 -6.00 -3.73
CA THR A 5 25.64 -5.11 -3.60
C THR A 5 25.21 -3.71 -4.01
N ILE A 6 25.43 -2.74 -3.13
CA ILE A 6 25.16 -1.32 -3.37
C ILE A 6 26.40 -0.50 -3.06
N ALA A 7 26.68 0.51 -3.89
CA ALA A 7 27.71 1.49 -3.61
C ALA A 7 27.11 2.57 -2.69
N ILE A 8 27.80 2.84 -1.58
CA ILE A 8 27.41 3.84 -0.60
C ILE A 8 28.69 4.58 -0.18
N ASP A 9 28.56 5.85 0.17
CA ASP A 9 29.65 6.60 0.76
C ASP A 9 30.16 5.92 2.04
N ASP A 10 31.49 5.83 2.19
CA ASP A 10 32.13 5.09 3.27
C ASP A 10 31.84 5.69 4.64
N GLU A 11 31.77 7.03 4.73
CA GLU A 11 31.50 7.72 5.99
C GLU A 11 30.04 7.50 6.39
N LEU A 12 29.13 7.52 5.41
CA LEU A 12 27.73 7.16 5.63
C LEU A 12 27.57 5.71 6.11
N LEU A 13 28.28 4.76 5.48
CA LEU A 13 28.25 3.35 5.90
C LEU A 13 28.79 3.17 7.31
N ARG A 14 29.86 3.88 7.66
CA ARG A 14 30.46 3.86 9.01
C ARG A 14 29.48 4.39 10.05
N ALA A 15 28.88 5.54 9.81
CA ALA A 15 27.88 6.13 10.70
C ALA A 15 26.66 5.21 10.88
N ALA A 16 26.18 4.59 9.79
CA ALA A 16 25.08 3.63 9.83
C ALA A 16 25.42 2.40 10.68
N ARG A 17 26.65 1.87 10.58
CA ARG A 17 27.11 0.74 11.39
C ARG A 17 27.16 1.09 12.88
N ILE A 18 27.71 2.24 13.25
CA ILE A 18 27.74 2.71 14.65
C ILE A 18 26.33 2.79 15.21
N LYS A 19 25.41 3.42 14.45
CA LYS A 19 24.01 3.56 14.86
C LYS A 19 23.30 2.21 14.99
N ALA A 20 23.52 1.28 14.05
CA ALA A 20 22.92 -0.05 14.09
C ALA A 20 23.38 -0.82 15.34
N VAL A 21 24.67 -0.80 15.66
CA VAL A 21 25.22 -1.45 16.86
C VAL A 21 24.62 -0.83 18.13
N ALA A 22 24.53 0.50 18.21
CA ALA A 22 23.92 1.18 19.35
C ALA A 22 22.44 0.80 19.55
N GLN A 23 21.74 0.39 18.48
CA GLN A 23 20.35 -0.04 18.51
C GLN A 23 20.19 -1.58 18.63
N GLY A 24 21.29 -2.32 18.77
CA GLY A 24 21.26 -3.79 18.83
C GLY A 24 20.83 -4.46 17.52
N THR A 25 21.00 -3.78 16.38
CA THR A 25 20.63 -4.27 15.05
C THR A 25 21.84 -4.26 14.09
N SER A 26 21.62 -4.61 12.83
CA SER A 26 22.63 -4.57 11.78
C SER A 26 22.17 -3.75 10.58
N VAL A 27 23.13 -3.22 9.82
CA VAL A 27 22.82 -2.51 8.56
C VAL A 27 22.09 -3.43 7.57
N ASN A 28 22.42 -4.73 7.55
CA ASN A 28 21.72 -5.70 6.72
C ASN A 28 20.24 -5.87 7.11
N GLU A 29 19.94 -5.87 8.41
CA GLU A 29 18.55 -5.95 8.90
C GLU A 29 17.77 -4.71 8.45
N ILE A 30 18.34 -3.53 8.67
CA ILE A 30 17.74 -2.26 8.26
C ILE A 30 17.49 -2.22 6.75
N CYS A 31 18.46 -2.65 5.95
CA CYS A 31 18.31 -2.73 4.50
C CYS A 31 17.22 -3.71 4.08
N ARG A 32 17.12 -4.88 4.73
CA ARG A 32 16.07 -5.86 4.46
C ARG A 32 14.69 -5.28 4.73
N GLU A 33 14.48 -4.69 5.91
CA GLU A 33 13.21 -4.05 6.26
C GLU A 33 12.85 -2.89 5.34
N ALA A 34 13.85 -2.12 4.88
CA ALA A 34 13.64 -1.03 3.95
C ALA A 34 13.16 -1.55 2.58
N ILE A 35 13.78 -2.62 2.08
CA ILE A 35 13.40 -3.25 0.80
C ILE A 35 12.00 -3.89 0.92
N GLU A 36 11.69 -4.56 2.02
CA GLU A 36 10.35 -5.11 2.27
C GLU A 36 9.27 -4.03 2.32
N ARG A 37 9.54 -2.90 2.99
CA ARG A 37 8.64 -1.75 3.00
C ARG A 37 8.46 -1.16 1.60
N PHE A 38 9.54 -1.03 0.84
CA PHE A 38 9.48 -0.53 -0.53
C PHE A 38 8.63 -1.46 -1.42
N ALA A 39 8.90 -2.76 -1.41
CA ALA A 39 8.16 -3.75 -2.18
C ALA A 39 6.68 -3.85 -1.78
N SER A 40 6.39 -3.75 -0.48
CA SER A 40 5.02 -3.84 0.03
C SER A 40 4.17 -2.61 -0.29
N GLN A 41 4.76 -1.41 -0.39
CA GLN A 41 4.05 -0.22 -0.85
C GLN A 41 3.61 -0.36 -2.31
N ASP A 42 4.49 -0.85 -3.17
CA ASP A 42 4.15 -1.13 -4.57
C ASP A 42 3.13 -2.25 -4.71
N ALA A 43 3.24 -3.33 -3.92
CA ALA A 43 2.24 -4.40 -3.92
C ALA A 43 0.86 -3.89 -3.48
N ARG A 44 0.79 -3.06 -2.43
CA ARG A 44 -0.47 -2.46 -1.95
C ARG A 44 -1.06 -1.49 -2.98
N ARG A 45 -0.24 -0.65 -3.60
CA ARG A 45 -0.67 0.27 -4.66
C ARG A 45 -1.20 -0.50 -5.87
N THR A 46 -0.44 -1.49 -6.33
CA THR A 46 -0.82 -2.36 -7.45
C THR A 46 -2.11 -3.12 -7.15
N GLN A 47 -2.26 -3.66 -5.94
CA GLN A 47 -3.47 -4.37 -5.54
C GLN A 47 -4.70 -3.45 -5.50
N ARG A 48 -4.57 -2.21 -5.01
CA ARG A 48 -5.66 -1.22 -5.04
C ARG A 48 -6.06 -0.88 -6.47
N THR A 49 -5.09 -0.60 -7.35
CA THR A 49 -5.35 -0.34 -8.77
C THR A 49 -6.05 -1.53 -9.43
N ARG A 50 -5.57 -2.75 -9.18
CA ARG A 50 -6.18 -3.97 -9.73
C ARG A 50 -7.63 -4.14 -9.25
N ARG A 51 -7.92 -3.89 -7.97
CA ARG A 51 -9.30 -3.92 -7.43
C ARG A 51 -10.20 -2.88 -8.12
N LEU A 52 -9.69 -1.67 -8.34
CA LEU A 52 -10.41 -0.61 -9.06
C LEU A 52 -10.74 -1.02 -10.49
N LEU A 53 -9.76 -1.57 -11.23
CA LEU A 53 -9.98 -2.06 -12.59
C LEU A 53 -10.99 -3.20 -12.63
N THR A 54 -10.86 -4.19 -11.73
CA THR A 54 -11.83 -5.28 -11.62
C THR A 54 -13.25 -4.79 -11.29
N LEU A 55 -13.38 -3.75 -10.46
CA LEU A 55 -14.68 -3.14 -10.18
C LEU A 55 -15.25 -2.44 -11.42
N ALA A 56 -14.41 -1.68 -12.13
CA ALA A 56 -14.79 -1.01 -13.36
C ALA A 56 -15.27 -2.00 -14.43
N ASP A 57 -14.54 -3.11 -14.62
CA ASP A 57 -14.90 -4.17 -15.56
C ASP A 57 -16.27 -4.79 -15.22
N ARG A 58 -16.54 -5.03 -13.92
CA ARG A 58 -17.85 -5.55 -13.48
C ARG A 58 -18.98 -4.57 -13.73
N LEU A 59 -18.78 -3.29 -13.44
CA LEU A 59 -19.79 -2.24 -13.66
C LEU A 59 -20.05 -2.01 -15.16
N ALA A 60 -19.02 -2.15 -16.00
CA ALA A 60 -19.16 -2.09 -17.45
C ALA A 60 -19.96 -3.29 -17.99
N ALA A 61 -19.74 -4.49 -17.45
CA ALA A 61 -20.46 -5.70 -17.85
C ALA A 61 -21.91 -5.74 -17.37
N ALA A 62 -22.21 -5.12 -16.23
CA ALA A 62 -23.56 -5.03 -15.66
C ALA A 62 -23.82 -3.60 -15.16
N PRO A 63 -24.28 -2.70 -16.06
CA PRO A 63 -24.64 -1.35 -15.68
C PRO A 63 -25.75 -1.38 -14.63
N GLY A 64 -25.51 -0.73 -13.48
CA GLY A 64 -26.54 -0.54 -12.47
C GLY A 64 -27.65 0.41 -12.95
N PRO A 65 -28.72 0.54 -12.17
CA PRO A 65 -29.71 1.59 -12.40
C PRO A 65 -29.00 2.96 -12.43
N GLY A 66 -29.48 3.87 -13.28
CA GLY A 66 -28.94 5.22 -13.37
C GLY A 66 -28.96 5.92 -12.01
N TRP A 67 -28.10 6.94 -11.83
CA TRP A 67 -28.00 7.69 -10.59
C TRP A 67 -29.39 8.22 -10.15
N PRO A 68 -29.95 7.74 -9.02
CA PRO A 68 -31.34 8.02 -8.64
C PRO A 68 -31.54 9.41 -8.01
N GLY A 69 -30.49 10.23 -7.94
CA GLY A 69 -30.49 11.51 -7.26
C GLY A 69 -30.04 11.38 -5.80
N ARG A 70 -29.46 12.46 -5.28
CA ARG A 70 -28.94 12.51 -3.92
C ARG A 70 -30.03 12.25 -2.88
N ASP A 71 -31.16 12.95 -3.01
CA ASP A 71 -32.20 12.98 -1.97
C ASP A 71 -32.86 11.59 -1.80
N THR A 72 -33.12 10.88 -2.92
CA THR A 72 -33.59 9.49 -2.93
C THR A 72 -32.66 8.53 -2.16
N LEU A 73 -31.33 8.68 -2.33
CA LEU A 73 -30.35 7.86 -1.61
C LEU A 73 -30.33 8.15 -0.10
N TYR A 74 -30.54 9.41 0.29
CA TYR A 74 -30.64 9.77 1.70
C TYR A 74 -31.91 9.18 2.33
N ASP A 75 -33.04 9.25 1.63
CA ASP A 75 -34.30 8.69 2.09
C ASP A 75 -34.22 7.17 2.25
N GLU A 76 -33.60 6.46 1.30
CA GLU A 76 -33.34 5.02 1.39
C GLU A 76 -32.40 4.66 2.56
N ALA A 77 -31.29 5.39 2.73
CA ALA A 77 -30.32 5.13 3.78
C ALA A 77 -30.89 5.41 5.18
N LEU A 78 -31.69 6.46 5.34
CA LEU A 78 -32.37 6.80 6.59
C LEU A 78 -33.51 5.82 6.89
N GLY A 79 -34.28 5.42 5.88
CA GLY A 79 -35.35 4.42 6.01
C GLY A 79 -34.84 3.01 6.33
N ALA A 80 -33.65 2.64 5.84
CA ALA A 80 -33.00 1.35 6.13
C ALA A 80 -32.43 1.28 7.56
N LYS A 81 -32.06 2.41 8.16
CA LYS A 81 -31.46 2.48 9.50
C LYS A 81 -32.51 2.49 10.63
N ALA A 82 -33.78 2.68 10.28
CA ALA A 82 -34.92 2.71 11.21
C ALA A 82 -35.61 1.33 11.37
N ARG A 83 -35.12 0.29 10.66
CA ARG A 83 -35.48 -1.12 10.87
C ARG A 83 -34.36 -1.86 11.56
#